data_AF-F6I225-F1
#
_entry.id   AF-F6I225-F1
#
_cell.length_a   1.000
_cell.length_b   1.000
_cell.length_c   1.000
_cell.angle_alpha   90.00
_cell.angle_beta   90.00
_cell.angle_gamma   90.00
#
_symmetry.space_group_name_H-M   'P 1'
#
loop_
_entity.id
_entity.type
_entity.pdbx_description
1 polymer ?
#
loop_
_entity_poly.entity_id
_entity_poly.type
_entity_poly.pdbx_seq_one_letter_code
_entity_poly.pdbx_strand_id
1 'polypeptide(L)' 'MTARLAVEEWVGEKKYYNHSDNSCVANHECGVYTQVVWRKSLELGCAKAVCAKEDASLTICFYNPPGNVIGESPY' A
#
# COMPACT_ATOMS: atom_id res chain seq x y z
N MET A 1 11.54 8.70 8.52
CA MET A 1 10.09 8.34 8.53
C MET A 1 9.83 7.22 9.54
N THR A 2 8.67 7.17 10.20
CA THR A 2 8.28 6.02 11.05
C THR A 2 7.49 5.00 10.22
N ALA A 3 7.41 3.74 10.68
CA ALA A 3 6.61 2.73 9.97
C ALA A 3 5.12 3.13 9.89
N ARG A 4 4.60 3.76 10.95
CA ARG A 4 3.24 4.31 10.97
C ARG A 4 3.04 5.37 9.88
N LEU A 5 3.95 6.33 9.76
CA LEU A 5 3.85 7.39 8.74
C LEU A 5 3.90 6.81 7.32
N ALA A 6 4.70 5.77 7.08
CA ALA A 6 4.73 5.07 5.80
C ALA A 6 3.36 4.47 5.45
N VAL A 7 2.73 3.77 6.40
CA VAL A 7 1.39 3.19 6.19
C VAL A 7 0.33 4.28 6.02
N GLU A 8 0.40 5.39 6.78
CA GLU A 8 -0.50 6.53 6.62
C GLU A 8 -0.38 7.16 5.22
N GLU A 9 0.83 7.23 4.66
CA GLU A 9 1.06 7.71 3.29
C GLU A 9 0.47 6.76 2.24
N TRP A 10 0.69 5.45 2.38
CA TRP A 10 0.11 4.43 1.50
C TRP A 10 -1.42 4.47 1.52
N VAL A 11 -2.03 4.56 2.72
CA VAL A 11 -3.49 4.72 2.87
C VAL A 11 -3.97 6.05 2.31
N GLY A 12 -3.10 7.06 2.25
CA GLY A 12 -3.38 8.37 1.67
C GLY A 12 -3.78 8.33 0.19
N GLU A 13 -3.39 7.31 -0.57
CA GLU A 13 -3.83 7.11 -1.95
C GLU A 13 -5.35 6.85 -2.06
N LYS A 14 -6.01 6.47 -0.96
CA LYS A 14 -7.48 6.30 -0.87
C LYS A 14 -8.26 7.44 -1.51
N LYS A 15 -7.79 8.69 -1.35
CA LYS A 15 -8.46 9.88 -1.90
C LYS A 15 -8.56 9.87 -3.43
N TYR A 16 -7.74 9.07 -4.11
CA TYR A 16 -7.72 8.91 -5.56
C TYR A 16 -8.38 7.61 -6.03
N TYR A 17 -8.83 6.74 -5.12
CA TYR A 17 -9.44 5.47 -5.48
C TYR A 17 -10.97 5.60 -5.55
N ASN A 18 -11.54 5.28 -6.71
CA ASN A 18 -12.98 5.23 -6.92
C ASN A 18 -13.51 3.82 -6.67
N HIS A 19 -14.25 3.68 -5.57
CA HIS A 19 -14.86 2.40 -5.18
C HIS A 19 -15.97 1.94 -6.13
N SER A 20 -16.61 2.84 -6.89
CA SER A 20 -17.79 2.52 -7.70
C SER A 20 -17.43 1.71 -8.94
N ASP A 21 -16.25 1.95 -9.50
CA ASP A 21 -15.78 1.35 -10.75
C ASP A 21 -14.42 0.65 -10.59
N ASN A 22 -13.91 0.52 -9.36
CA ASN A 22 -12.63 -0.10 -9.04
C ASN A 22 -11.45 0.54 -9.81
N SER A 23 -11.44 1.86 -9.92
CA SER A 23 -10.43 2.60 -10.67
C SER A 23 -9.64 3.59 -9.81
N CYS A 24 -8.49 4.02 -10.33
CA CYS A 24 -7.72 5.13 -9.76
C CYS A 24 -7.90 6.36 -10.65
N VAL A 25 -7.99 7.54 -10.04
CA VAL A 25 -8.04 8.81 -10.78
C VAL A 25 -6.83 8.92 -11.70
N ALA A 26 -7.03 9.46 -12.91
CA ALA A 26 -5.97 9.62 -13.89
C ALA A 26 -4.76 10.38 -13.33
N ASN A 27 -3.55 9.94 -13.69
CA ASN A 27 -2.27 10.47 -13.21
C ASN A 27 -2.01 10.32 -11.70
N HIS A 28 -2.75 9.42 -11.02
CA HIS A 28 -2.49 9.03 -9.64
C HIS A 28 -2.22 7.53 -9.54
N GLU A 29 -1.59 7.15 -8.43
CA GLU A 29 -1.34 5.76 -8.06
C GLU A 29 -2.24 5.39 -6.89
N CYS A 30 -2.79 4.17 -6.94
CA CYS A 30 -3.63 3.60 -5.88
C CYS A 30 -3.17 2.19 -5.49
N GLY A 31 -2.12 1.67 -6.14
CA GLY A 31 -1.71 0.28 -6.02
C GLY A 31 -1.24 -0.09 -4.62
N VAL A 32 -0.58 0.84 -3.91
CA VAL A 32 -0.10 0.55 -2.56
C VAL A 32 -1.29 0.56 -1.60
N TYR A 33 -2.23 1.49 -1.75
CA TYR A 33 -3.48 1.47 -1.00
C TYR A 33 -4.29 0.20 -1.21
N THR A 34 -4.50 -0.22 -2.47
CA THR A 34 -5.29 -1.41 -2.77
C THR A 34 -4.65 -2.66 -2.18
N GLN A 35 -3.32 -2.74 -2.10
CA GLN A 35 -2.64 -3.83 -1.40
C GLN A 35 -2.85 -3.77 0.12
N VAL A 36 -2.80 -2.58 0.74
CA VAL A 36 -3.02 -2.41 2.17
C VAL A 36 -4.41 -2.87 2.59
N VAL A 37 -5.43 -2.61 1.76
CA VAL A 37 -6.83 -2.98 2.03
C VAL A 37 -7.26 -4.32 1.44
N TRP A 38 -6.34 -5.11 0.87
CA TRP A 38 -6.67 -6.30 0.11
C TRP A 38 -7.25 -7.42 0.99
N ARG A 39 -8.55 -7.69 0.87
CA ARG A 39 -9.30 -8.65 1.70
C ARG A 39 -8.73 -10.06 1.68
N LYS A 40 -8.20 -10.50 0.54
CA LYS A 40 -7.66 -11.85 0.39
C LYS A 40 -6.23 -12.00 0.94
N SER A 41 -5.57 -10.91 1.36
CA SER A 41 -4.26 -10.97 2.00
C SER A 41 -4.46 -11.21 3.49
N LEU A 42 -4.14 -12.42 3.94
CA LEU A 42 -4.44 -12.91 5.29
C LEU A 42 -3.27 -12.78 6.25
N GLU A 43 -2.06 -12.70 5.72
CA GLU A 43 -0.81 -12.62 6.47
C GLU A 43 -0.07 -11.34 6.08
N LEU A 44 0.54 -10.71 7.08
CA LEU A 44 1.29 -9.47 6.94
C LEU A 44 2.60 -9.56 7.73
N GLY A 45 3.71 -9.21 7.09
CA GLY A 45 5.00 -9.05 7.73
C GLY A 45 5.67 -7.75 7.30
N CYS A 46 6.13 -6.93 8.25
CA CYS A 46 6.77 -5.65 7.96
C CYS A 46 8.16 -5.55 8.58
N ALA A 47 9.04 -4.79 7.93
CA ALA A 47 10.37 -4.47 8.41
C ALA A 47 10.70 -3.00 8.15
N LYS A 48 11.56 -2.44 9.01
CA LYS A 48 12.10 -1.10 8.84
C LYS A 48 13.62 -1.13 8.97
N ALA A 49 14.31 -0.47 8.04
CA ALA A 49 15.74 -0.23 8.10
C ALA A 49 16.05 1.27 8.03
N VAL A 50 17.13 1.70 8.68
CA VAL A 50 17.67 3.06 8.55
C VAL A 50 18.89 3.00 7.64
N CYS A 51 18.89 3.83 6.59
CA CYS A 51 19.97 3.89 5.63
C CYS A 51 21.10 4.77 6.18
N ALA A 52 22.31 4.23 6.28
CA ALA A 52 23.42 4.86 6.98
C ALA A 52 23.93 6.19 6.38
N LYS A 53 23.58 6.50 5.12
CA LYS A 53 24.18 7.63 4.38
C LYS A 53 23.26 8.84 4.17
N GLU A 54 21.96 8.75 4.44
CA GLU A 54 21.00 9.75 3.92
C GLU A 54 19.91 10.18 4.91
N ASP A 55 20.02 9.88 6.22
CA ASP A 55 18.90 10.05 7.18
C ASP A 55 17.57 9.46 6.66
N ALA A 56 17.68 8.49 5.74
CA ALA A 56 16.57 7.85 5.09
C ALA A 56 16.18 6.58 5.84
N SER A 57 14.90 6.22 5.75
CA SER A 57 14.38 4.99 6.34
C SER A 57 13.56 4.24 5.32
N LEU A 58 13.85 2.96 5.14
CA LEU A 58 13.10 2.06 4.29
C LEU A 58 12.10 1.30 5.15
N THR A 59 10.81 1.35 4.79
CA THR A 59 9.76 0.54 5.39
C THR A 59 9.19 -0.37 4.32
N ILE A 60 9.14 -1.67 4.58
CA ILE A 60 8.63 -2.69 3.66
C ILE A 60 7.58 -3.50 4.40
N CYS A 61 6.48 -3.84 3.72
CA CYS A 61 5.50 -4.81 4.16
C CYS A 61 5.23 -5.84 3.06
N PHE A 62 5.19 -7.11 3.42
CA PHE A 62 4.80 -8.22 2.55
C PHE A 62 3.43 -8.75 2.97
N TYR A 63 2.62 -9.10 1.98
CA TYR A 63 1.25 -9.58 2.13
C TYR A 63 1.13 -10.96 1.49
N ASN A 64 0.48 -11.90 2.17
CA ASN A 64 0.25 -13.25 1.64
C ASN A 64 -1.20 -13.71 1.89
N PRO A 65 -1.91 -14.28 0.89
CA PRO A 65 -1.64 -14.20 -0.55
C PRO A 65 -1.42 -12.76 -1.06
N PRO A 66 -0.66 -12.56 -2.16
CA PRO A 66 -0.46 -11.23 -2.72
C PRO A 66 -1.77 -10.65 -3.24
N GLY A 67 -1.90 -9.33 -3.14
CA GLY A 67 -3.05 -8.57 -3.64
C GLY A 67 -2.83 -8.00 -5.03
N ASN A 68 -3.60 -6.96 -5.36
CA ASN A 68 -3.54 -6.23 -6.62
C ASN A 68 -3.69 -7.11 -7.88
N VAL A 69 -4.57 -8.11 -7.79
CA VAL A 69 -4.92 -8.92 -8.95
C VAL A 69 -5.71 -8.07 -9.95
N ILE A 70 -5.25 -8.01 -11.19
CA ILE A 70 -5.87 -7.21 -12.25
C ILE A 70 -7.33 -7.64 -12.45
N GLY A 71 -8.24 -6.67 -12.38
CA GLY A 71 -9.68 -6.88 -12.55
C GLY A 71 -10.42 -7.31 -11.28
N GLU A 72 -9.73 -7.55 -10.16
CA GLU A 72 -10.37 -7.83 -8.87
C GLU A 72 -10.48 -6.58 -8.00
N SER A 73 -11.56 -6.51 -7.21
CA SER A 73 -11.72 -5.51 -6.15
C SER A 73 -10.86 -5.90 -4.93
N PRO A 74 -10.21 -4.93 -4.26
CA PRO A 74 -9.52 -5.18 -3.00
C PRO A 74 -10.46 -5.55 -1.84
N TYR A 75 -11.79 -5.38 -1.98
CA TYR A 75 -12.83 -5.65 -0.96
C TYR A 75 -13.70 -6.86 -1.27
#